data_AF-A0A950VQ47-F1
#
_entry.id   AF-A0A950VQ47-F1
#
_cell.length_a   1.000
_cell.length_b   1.000
_cell.length_c   1.000
_cell.angle_alpha   90.00
_cell.angle_beta   90.00
_cell.angle_gamma   90.00
#
_symmetry.space_group_name_H-M   'P 1'
#
loop_
_entity.id
_entity.type
_entity.pdbx_description
1 polymer ?
#
loop_
_entity_poly.entity_id
_entity_poly.type
_entity_poly.pdbx_seq_one_letter_code
_entity_poly.pdbx_strand_id
1 'polypeptide(L)'
;VFELVGSDDTIAASLRMLRRQGRLVFVGYGSGRLRLNPLQLVLRETRVLSSLGNTRRELEHVVHLATEGRVHVPIARCFALEDADLALSALRDGRLKGRAVLLPAAVPLERQVASAAGEPVRRVVAPIGRRAAVVPRRAVGFTDGRPLEAELLAFVARGIDAQRNDAEFNELALRLFEYQFEHTLPYRRVCERRGRTPDTVDHWRQIPPVPIAGFKEALLAAEGTEGAAEFDSSGTTRPEHKSRHFHPSLELYNLNAALNFRAHVLPDLPADQRMRMMVLFPHRDELPNSSLAHWLTLMVERFGATQSDWFVTNAEGLQAERLGETLERVDEPVALLAASFGLVHFLEYLLREGRRIELPPGSRVMDTGGYKGRSREYAKHELYGLVDDLLGVPASHIVNMYGMTEHGTQFLDAVLRDPREPLVRYKTVPPWARTLVVDPETLVEKPRGERGLLLHFDLINRASVLAVLTEDVGHALGDGFEVLGRAEGSDARGCSIALDELIEAQRV
;
A
#
# COMPACT_ATOMS: atom_id res chain seq x y z
N VAL A 1 6.69 31.04 -22.42
CA VAL A 1 5.68 32.03 -21.97
C VAL A 1 5.14 31.53 -20.64
N PHE A 2 5.22 32.36 -19.61
CA PHE A 2 4.61 32.06 -18.32
C PHE A 2 3.29 32.82 -18.23
N GLU A 3 2.19 32.10 -18.08
CA GLU A 3 0.86 32.65 -17.88
C GLU A 3 0.58 32.68 -16.39
N LEU A 4 0.58 33.90 -15.83
CA LEU A 4 0.48 34.14 -14.39
C LEU A 4 -0.86 34.79 -13.98
N VAL A 5 -1.70 35.17 -14.95
CA VAL A 5 -2.94 35.93 -14.74
C VAL A 5 -4.16 35.03 -14.89
N GLY A 6 -4.14 34.16 -15.90
CA GLY A 6 -5.16 33.13 -16.09
C GLY A 6 -6.54 33.67 -16.47
N SER A 7 -6.57 34.78 -17.22
CA SER A 7 -7.78 35.32 -17.87
C SER A 7 -7.86 34.88 -19.34
N ASP A 8 -9.05 34.87 -19.94
CA ASP A 8 -9.23 34.49 -21.35
C ASP A 8 -8.32 35.32 -22.29
N ASP A 9 -8.19 36.63 -22.04
CA ASP A 9 -7.40 37.55 -22.86
C ASP A 9 -5.89 37.28 -22.74
N THR A 10 -5.39 37.08 -21.52
CA THR A 10 -3.96 36.80 -21.29
C THR A 10 -3.57 35.44 -21.84
N ILE A 11 -4.44 34.43 -21.68
CA ILE A 11 -4.23 33.09 -22.25
C ILE A 11 -4.14 33.13 -23.77
N ALA A 12 -5.04 33.87 -24.43
CA ALA A 12 -5.02 34.02 -25.88
C ALA A 12 -3.76 34.76 -26.35
N ALA A 13 -3.32 35.80 -25.63
CA ALA A 13 -2.07 36.50 -25.92
C ALA A 13 -0.85 35.57 -25.73
N SER A 14 -0.83 34.80 -24.65
CA SER A 14 0.22 33.85 -24.33
C SER A 14 0.42 32.81 -25.43
N LEU A 15 -0.66 32.30 -26.02
CA LEU A 15 -0.60 31.41 -27.19
C LEU A 15 0.00 32.08 -28.43
N ARG A 16 -0.36 33.34 -28.72
CA ARG A 16 0.19 34.08 -29.86
C ARG A 16 1.69 34.35 -29.73
N MET A 17 2.19 34.46 -28.50
CA MET A 17 3.61 34.67 -28.20
C MET A 17 4.47 33.39 -28.37
N LEU A 18 3.88 32.22 -28.60
CA LEU A 18 4.63 30.97 -28.74
C LEU A 18 5.28 30.84 -30.13
N ARG A 19 6.60 30.76 -30.11
CA ARG A 19 7.43 30.32 -31.26
C ARG A 19 7.36 28.80 -31.46
N ARG A 20 7.92 28.29 -32.56
CA ARG A 20 8.14 26.84 -32.76
C ARG A 20 8.92 26.26 -31.58
N GLN A 21 8.48 25.10 -31.10
CA GLN A 21 8.93 24.41 -29.88
C GLN A 21 8.77 25.23 -28.60
N GLY A 22 7.90 26.25 -28.64
CA GLY A 22 7.59 27.11 -27.51
C GLY A 22 6.92 26.34 -26.38
N ARG A 23 7.14 26.82 -25.15
CA ARG A 23 6.48 26.29 -23.95
C ARG A 23 5.58 27.37 -23.36
N LEU A 24 4.32 27.04 -23.17
CA LEU A 24 3.38 27.81 -22.36
C LEU A 24 3.29 27.13 -20.99
N VAL A 25 3.61 27.86 -19.92
CA VAL A 25 3.58 27.36 -18.55
C VAL A 25 2.54 28.16 -17.78
N PHE A 26 1.48 27.52 -17.33
CA PHE A 26 0.49 28.10 -16.44
C PHE A 26 1.00 28.07 -15.00
N VAL A 27 0.94 29.19 -14.29
CA VAL A 27 1.35 29.28 -12.88
C VAL A 27 0.23 29.95 -12.09
N GLY A 28 -0.28 29.24 -11.07
CA GLY A 28 -1.35 29.74 -10.20
C GLY A 28 -2.77 29.39 -10.67
N TYR A 29 -3.76 29.94 -9.97
CA TYR A 29 -5.17 29.56 -10.08
C TYR A 29 -5.95 30.64 -10.85
N GLY A 30 -6.11 30.44 -12.16
CA GLY A 30 -6.95 31.29 -13.03
C GLY A 30 -8.21 30.57 -13.49
N SER A 31 -9.27 31.31 -13.78
CA SER A 31 -10.57 30.77 -14.22
C SER A 31 -10.78 30.82 -15.75
N GLY A 32 -9.82 31.38 -16.49
CA GLY A 32 -9.88 31.50 -17.94
C GLY A 32 -9.82 30.16 -18.68
N ARG A 33 -10.36 30.14 -19.89
CA ARG A 33 -10.46 28.95 -20.75
C ARG A 33 -9.41 28.97 -21.84
N LEU A 34 -8.57 27.94 -21.89
CA LEU A 34 -7.64 27.71 -22.98
C LEU A 34 -8.37 27.15 -24.21
N ARG A 35 -8.42 27.93 -25.30
CA ARG A 35 -8.92 27.49 -26.61
C ARG A 35 -7.77 27.40 -27.59
N LEU A 36 -7.56 26.22 -28.19
CA LEU A 36 -6.47 25.99 -29.14
C LEU A 36 -6.89 25.06 -30.28
N ASN A 37 -6.25 25.23 -31.44
CA ASN A 37 -6.39 24.30 -32.57
C ASN A 37 -5.28 23.23 -32.46
N PRO A 38 -5.61 21.93 -32.36
CA PRO A 38 -4.62 20.85 -32.24
C PRO A 38 -3.56 20.85 -33.34
N LEU A 39 -3.92 21.20 -34.58
CA LEU A 39 -2.98 21.26 -35.71
C LEU A 39 -1.88 22.30 -35.49
N GLN A 40 -2.18 23.40 -34.79
CA GLN A 40 -1.18 24.43 -34.46
C GLN A 40 -0.17 23.92 -33.42
N LEU A 41 -0.59 23.08 -32.47
CA LEU A 41 0.33 22.46 -31.51
C LEU A 41 1.29 21.51 -32.22
N VAL A 42 0.79 20.69 -33.13
CA VAL A 42 1.59 19.71 -33.88
C VAL A 42 2.57 20.40 -34.82
N LEU A 43 2.10 21.31 -35.69
CA LEU A 43 2.95 21.99 -36.68
C LEU A 43 4.04 22.85 -36.06
N ARG A 44 3.80 23.40 -34.87
CA ARG A 44 4.75 24.22 -34.13
C ARG A 44 5.46 23.45 -33.02
N GLU A 45 5.16 22.17 -32.80
CA GLU A 45 5.69 21.34 -31.70
C GLU A 45 5.61 22.02 -30.33
N THR A 46 4.48 22.68 -30.06
CA THR A 46 4.34 23.53 -28.87
C THR A 46 3.94 22.70 -27.66
N ARG A 47 4.43 23.06 -26.46
CA ARG A 47 4.11 22.38 -25.20
C ARG A 47 3.31 23.28 -24.29
N VAL A 48 2.27 22.73 -23.66
CA VAL A 48 1.49 23.39 -22.61
C VAL A 48 1.73 22.64 -21.30
N LEU A 49 2.15 23.35 -20.26
CA LEU A 49 2.57 22.82 -18.96
C LEU A 49 1.87 23.61 -17.84
N SER A 50 1.77 23.02 -16.66
CA SER A 50 1.22 23.66 -15.46
C SER A 50 2.19 23.59 -14.28
N SER A 51 2.13 24.58 -13.40
CA SER A 51 2.85 24.66 -12.12
C SER A 51 1.88 25.10 -11.03
N LEU A 52 1.59 24.18 -10.10
CA LEU A 52 0.60 24.36 -9.03
C LEU A 52 1.21 25.03 -7.78
N GLY A 53 2.53 24.92 -7.59
CA GLY A 53 3.23 25.45 -6.43
C GLY A 53 4.73 25.14 -6.48
N ASN A 54 5.41 25.43 -5.39
CA ASN A 54 6.85 25.26 -5.21
C ASN A 54 7.12 24.49 -3.91
N THR A 55 8.13 23.64 -3.95
CA THR A 55 8.61 22.89 -2.78
C THR A 55 9.17 23.86 -1.72
N ARG A 56 9.26 23.39 -0.47
CA ARG A 56 9.91 24.16 0.61
C ARG A 56 11.35 24.57 0.26
N ARG A 57 12.11 23.67 -0.36
CA ARG A 57 13.50 23.93 -0.78
C ARG A 57 13.60 25.06 -1.81
N GLU A 58 12.67 25.09 -2.77
CA GLU A 58 12.60 26.18 -3.75
C GLU A 58 12.21 27.51 -3.11
N LEU A 59 11.29 27.48 -2.12
CA LEU A 59 10.96 28.67 -1.34
C LEU A 59 12.17 29.18 -0.55
N GLU A 60 12.89 28.29 0.14
CA GLU A 60 14.12 28.65 0.88
C GLU A 60 15.18 29.26 -0.05
N HIS A 61 15.34 28.71 -1.26
CA HIS A 61 16.24 29.26 -2.28
C HIS A 61 15.81 30.65 -2.75
N VAL A 62 14.52 30.86 -3.04
CA VAL A 62 14.01 32.18 -3.45
C VAL A 62 14.18 33.22 -2.34
N VAL A 63 13.96 32.83 -1.07
CA VAL A 63 14.23 33.69 0.09
C VAL A 63 15.72 34.04 0.16
N HIS A 64 16.60 33.06 -0.05
CA HIS A 64 18.05 33.30 -0.10
C HIS A 64 18.42 34.33 -1.19
N LEU A 65 17.90 34.16 -2.40
CA LEU A 65 18.14 35.10 -3.50
C LEU A 65 17.62 36.50 -3.19
N ALA A 66 16.48 36.62 -2.50
CA ALA A 66 15.96 37.90 -2.06
C ALA A 66 16.86 38.54 -0.98
N THR A 67 17.38 37.75 -0.02
CA THR A 67 18.31 38.24 1.01
C THR A 67 19.67 38.66 0.44
N GLU A 68 20.13 38.03 -0.64
CA GLU A 68 21.32 38.43 -1.39
C GLU A 68 21.09 39.64 -2.31
N GLY A 69 19.87 40.19 -2.35
CA GLY A 69 19.52 41.29 -3.24
C GLY A 69 19.48 40.91 -4.72
N ARG A 70 19.48 39.62 -5.06
CA ARG A 70 19.42 39.11 -6.44
C ARG A 70 18.00 39.02 -6.99
N VAL A 71 17.00 39.04 -6.10
CA VAL A 71 15.57 39.12 -6.44
C VAL A 71 14.99 40.36 -5.79
N HIS A 72 14.48 41.28 -6.61
CA HIS A 72 13.82 42.49 -6.14
C HIS A 72 12.29 42.32 -6.22
N VAL A 73 11.62 42.45 -5.08
CA VAL A 73 10.15 42.47 -5.04
C VAL A 73 9.71 43.94 -5.09
N PRO A 74 9.02 44.39 -6.16
CA PRO A 74 8.58 45.77 -6.27
C PRO A 74 7.45 46.04 -5.27
N ILE A 75 7.78 46.69 -4.16
CA ILE A 75 6.82 47.20 -3.18
C ILE A 75 6.40 48.60 -3.64
N ALA A 76 5.14 48.74 -4.06
CA ALA A 76 4.60 50.01 -4.52
C ALA A 76 4.36 50.97 -3.34
N ARG A 77 3.85 50.44 -2.23
CA ARG A 77 3.58 51.20 -1.01
C ARG A 77 3.39 50.27 0.18
N CYS A 78 3.89 50.70 1.34
CA CYS A 78 3.55 50.10 2.62
C CYS A 78 2.39 50.88 3.27
N PHE A 79 1.45 50.17 3.87
CA PHE A 79 0.35 50.72 4.66
C PHE A 79 0.43 50.16 6.07
N ALA A 80 -0.03 50.93 7.06
CA ALA A 80 -0.26 50.36 8.37
C ALA A 80 -1.36 49.30 8.29
N LEU A 81 -1.35 48.32 9.19
CA LEU A 81 -2.36 47.26 9.19
C LEU A 81 -3.78 47.83 9.38
N GLU A 82 -3.93 48.88 10.18
CA GLU A 82 -5.18 49.62 10.35
C GLU A 82 -5.68 50.31 9.07
N ASP A 83 -4.80 50.58 8.10
CA ASP A 83 -5.13 51.20 6.81
C ASP A 83 -5.40 50.16 5.70
N ALA A 84 -5.71 48.91 6.06
CA ALA A 84 -5.94 47.84 5.09
C ALA A 84 -7.01 48.20 4.04
N ASP A 85 -8.08 48.90 4.44
CA ASP A 85 -9.14 49.32 3.53
C ASP A 85 -8.66 50.33 2.47
N LEU A 86 -7.73 51.21 2.82
CA LEU A 86 -7.09 52.14 1.89
C LEU A 86 -6.18 51.40 0.92
N ALA A 87 -5.42 50.41 1.40
CA ALA A 87 -4.57 49.56 0.56
C ALA A 87 -5.40 48.78 -0.47
N LEU A 88 -6.51 48.18 -0.04
CA LEU A 88 -7.44 47.44 -0.89
C LEU A 88 -8.13 48.35 -1.92
N SER A 89 -8.56 49.55 -1.50
CA SER A 89 -9.16 50.53 -2.41
C SER A 89 -8.16 51.01 -3.47
N ALA A 90 -6.93 51.32 -3.07
CA ALA A 90 -5.88 51.72 -4.00
C ALA A 90 -5.50 50.61 -4.99
N LEU A 91 -5.55 49.34 -4.56
CA LEU A 91 -5.35 48.19 -5.45
C LEU A 91 -6.52 48.04 -6.42
N ARG A 92 -7.76 48.11 -5.93
CA ARG A 92 -8.99 47.99 -6.74
C ARG A 92 -9.09 49.09 -7.80
N ASP A 93 -8.70 50.31 -7.45
CA ASP A 93 -8.74 51.48 -8.33
C ASP A 93 -7.51 51.54 -9.28
N GLY A 94 -6.63 50.53 -9.25
CA GLY A 94 -5.44 50.47 -10.12
C GLY A 94 -4.37 51.54 -9.83
N ARG A 95 -4.42 52.19 -8.66
CA ARG A 95 -3.48 53.26 -8.28
C ARG A 95 -2.12 52.73 -7.81
N LEU A 96 -1.99 51.42 -7.58
CA LEU A 96 -0.75 50.77 -7.14
C LEU A 96 -0.10 49.99 -8.29
N LYS A 97 1.15 50.35 -8.62
CA LYS A 97 1.98 49.64 -9.61
C LYS A 97 3.01 48.75 -8.89
N GLY A 98 2.56 47.62 -8.36
CA GLY A 98 3.39 46.68 -7.58
C GLY A 98 2.65 46.13 -6.37
N ARG A 99 3.37 45.64 -5.36
CA ARG A 99 2.75 45.08 -4.15
C ARG A 99 2.42 46.16 -3.13
N ALA A 100 1.21 46.10 -2.56
CA ALA A 100 0.91 46.72 -1.28
C ALA A 100 1.40 45.81 -0.16
N VAL A 101 2.09 46.35 0.83
CA VAL A 101 2.52 45.61 2.02
C VAL A 101 1.85 46.21 3.24
N LEU A 102 1.14 45.38 4.01
CA LEU A 102 0.58 45.79 5.30
C LEU A 102 1.60 45.51 6.39
N LEU A 103 1.93 46.54 7.17
CA LEU A 103 2.88 46.44 8.28
C LEU A 103 2.13 46.41 9.61
N PRO A 104 2.28 45.36 10.43
CA PRO A 104 1.72 45.33 11.78
C PRO A 104 2.40 46.40 12.66
N ALA A 105 1.63 47.12 13.48
CA ALA A 105 2.04 48.29 14.28
C ALA A 105 3.22 48.09 15.28
N ALA A 106 3.81 46.90 15.38
CA ALA A 106 4.85 46.57 16.36
C ALA A 106 6.30 46.71 15.86
N VAL A 107 6.55 47.28 14.67
CA VAL A 107 7.91 47.47 14.16
C VAL A 107 8.16 48.95 13.80
N PRO A 108 9.04 49.67 14.52
CA PRO A 108 9.37 51.06 14.22
C PRO A 108 9.96 51.22 12.81
N LEU A 109 9.50 52.25 12.09
CA LEU A 109 9.79 52.52 10.66
C LEU A 109 11.29 52.65 10.32
N GLU A 110 12.13 52.99 11.31
CA GLU A 110 13.56 53.27 11.12
C GLU A 110 14.39 52.01 10.84
N ARG A 111 13.93 50.82 11.25
CA ARG A 111 14.64 49.55 11.02
C ARG A 111 14.30 48.87 9.69
N GLN A 112 13.38 49.40 8.90
CA GLN A 112 12.83 48.69 7.73
C GLN A 112 13.37 49.15 6.37
N VAL A 113 14.15 50.23 6.31
CA VAL A 113 14.77 50.69 5.05
C VAL A 113 16.26 50.32 4.95
N ALA A 114 16.93 50.05 6.09
CA ALA A 114 18.36 49.70 6.11
C ALA A 114 18.67 48.29 5.57
N SER A 115 17.68 47.39 5.52
CA SER A 115 17.86 46.04 4.95
C SER A 115 17.99 46.00 3.42
N ALA A 116 17.84 47.14 2.73
CA ALA A 116 18.15 47.27 1.31
C ALA A 116 19.65 47.53 1.04
N ALA A 117 20.47 47.74 2.09
CA ALA A 117 21.91 47.96 2.00
C ALA A 117 22.69 46.97 2.88
N GLY A 118 22.67 45.69 2.52
CA GLY A 118 23.81 44.77 2.64
C GLY A 118 24.56 44.63 3.98
N GLU A 119 23.91 44.45 5.13
CA GLU A 119 24.58 43.92 6.34
C GLU A 119 23.85 42.71 6.97
N PRO A 120 24.60 41.73 7.54
CA PRO A 120 24.06 40.45 7.96
C PRO A 120 23.37 40.54 9.34
N VAL A 121 22.07 40.27 9.39
CA VAL A 121 21.28 40.31 10.63
C VAL A 121 21.40 38.99 11.41
N ARG A 122 21.89 39.08 12.65
CA ARG A 122 21.96 37.98 13.64
C ARG A 122 20.56 37.57 14.13
N ARG A 123 20.37 36.26 14.32
CA ARG A 123 19.16 35.59 14.85
C ARG A 123 18.70 36.19 16.18
N VAL A 124 17.41 36.53 16.26
CA VAL A 124 16.65 36.61 17.52
C VAL A 124 15.28 35.98 17.27
N VAL A 125 15.01 34.85 17.92
CA VAL A 125 13.70 34.19 17.96
C VAL A 125 13.06 34.56 19.30
N ALA A 126 11.82 35.05 19.28
CA ALA A 126 10.95 35.12 20.45
C ALA A 126 9.48 34.86 20.04
N PRO A 127 8.66 34.23 20.91
CA PRO A 127 7.49 33.44 20.52
C PRO A 127 6.18 34.23 20.56
N ILE A 128 5.20 33.88 19.72
CA ILE A 128 3.83 34.40 19.78
C ILE A 128 2.87 33.26 20.14
N GLY A 129 2.04 33.53 21.16
CA GLY A 129 1.19 32.55 21.85
C GLY A 129 -0.20 32.31 21.26
N ARG A 130 -0.63 31.06 21.48
CA ARG A 130 -1.97 30.46 21.68
C ARG A 130 -3.20 31.05 20.95
N ARG A 131 -3.72 30.28 19.98
CA ARG A 131 -5.15 30.11 19.68
C ARG A 131 -5.59 28.67 20.02
N ALA A 132 -6.87 28.51 20.36
CA ALA A 132 -7.47 27.30 20.91
C ALA A 132 -7.59 26.14 19.91
N ALA A 133 -7.06 25.00 20.35
CA ALA A 133 -7.29 23.59 20.02
C ALA A 133 -8.02 23.21 18.71
N VAL A 134 -7.26 23.16 17.61
CA VAL A 134 -7.18 21.91 16.84
C VAL A 134 -6.10 21.08 17.55
N VAL A 135 -6.39 19.83 17.91
CA VAL A 135 -5.38 18.95 18.54
C VAL A 135 -4.22 18.83 17.55
N PRO A 136 -3.04 19.42 17.85
CA PRO A 136 -1.91 19.28 16.96
C PRO A 136 -1.47 17.82 17.08
N ARG A 137 -1.46 17.10 15.95
CA ARG A 137 -0.60 15.91 15.84
C ARG A 137 0.77 16.35 16.31
N ARG A 138 1.25 15.73 17.40
CA ARG A 138 2.58 16.00 17.94
C ARG A 138 3.55 15.99 16.78
N ALA A 139 4.29 17.09 16.61
CA ALA A 139 5.58 17.05 15.95
C ALA A 139 6.47 16.13 16.79
N VAL A 140 6.32 14.82 16.58
CA VAL A 140 7.33 13.84 16.97
C VAL A 140 8.44 14.09 15.97
N GLY A 141 9.61 14.52 16.46
CA GLY A 141 10.80 14.55 15.62
C GLY A 141 11.00 13.14 15.08
N PHE A 142 10.74 12.95 13.79
CA PHE A 142 10.99 11.69 13.11
C PHE A 142 12.51 11.58 12.90
N THR A 143 13.15 10.95 13.86
CA THR A 143 14.48 10.41 13.74
C THR A 143 14.34 8.90 13.86
N ASP A 144 14.57 8.20 12.74
CA ASP A 144 14.57 6.74 12.57
C ASP A 144 13.17 6.09 12.56
N GLY A 145 12.89 5.16 11.63
CA GLY A 145 11.58 4.47 11.51
C GLY A 145 11.27 3.47 12.63
N ARG A 146 12.22 3.26 13.56
CA ARG A 146 12.13 2.33 14.69
C ARG A 146 10.98 2.59 15.68
N PRO A 147 10.65 3.83 16.10
CA PRO A 147 9.56 4.08 17.03
C PRO A 147 8.20 3.66 16.45
N LEU A 148 7.95 3.93 15.16
CA LEU A 148 6.72 3.50 14.49
C LEU A 148 6.62 1.97 14.43
N GLU A 149 7.72 1.27 14.13
CA GLU A 149 7.74 -0.19 14.12
C GLU A 149 7.36 -0.80 15.49
N ALA A 150 7.90 -0.25 16.58
CA ALA A 150 7.57 -0.70 17.93
C ALA A 150 6.08 -0.50 18.27
N GLU A 151 5.48 0.59 17.81
CA GLU A 151 4.05 0.86 18.01
C GLU A 151 3.16 -0.07 17.17
N LEU A 152 3.54 -0.33 15.92
CA LEU A 152 2.86 -1.31 15.07
C LEU A 152 2.97 -2.72 15.68
N LEU A 153 4.14 -3.10 16.20
CA LEU A 153 4.34 -4.37 16.91
C LEU A 153 3.44 -4.46 18.14
N ALA A 154 3.39 -3.42 18.97
CA ALA A 154 2.54 -3.38 20.14
C ALA A 154 1.05 -3.44 19.78
N PHE A 155 0.64 -2.84 18.66
CA PHE A 155 -0.73 -2.91 18.15
C PHE A 155 -1.08 -4.34 17.68
N VAL A 156 -0.22 -4.96 16.87
CA VAL A 156 -0.41 -6.33 16.36
C VAL A 156 -0.35 -7.37 17.49
N ALA A 157 0.52 -7.18 18.49
CA ALA A 157 0.70 -8.08 19.62
C ALA A 157 -0.55 -8.24 20.50
N ARG A 158 -1.54 -7.35 20.37
CA ARG A 158 -2.85 -7.51 21.04
C ARG A 158 -3.64 -8.71 20.53
N GLY A 159 -3.25 -9.28 19.39
CA GLY A 159 -3.86 -10.47 18.83
C GLY A 159 -5.00 -10.17 17.87
N ILE A 160 -5.45 -11.22 17.19
CA ILE A 160 -6.50 -11.11 16.17
C ILE A 160 -7.89 -10.84 16.75
N ASP A 161 -8.10 -11.22 18.02
CA ASP A 161 -9.34 -11.00 18.78
C ASP A 161 -9.44 -9.59 19.38
N ALA A 162 -8.41 -8.76 19.21
CA ALA A 162 -8.43 -7.39 19.67
C ALA A 162 -9.57 -6.61 18.98
N GLN A 163 -10.21 -5.71 19.73
CA GLN A 163 -11.27 -4.87 19.20
C GLN A 163 -10.78 -4.09 17.97
N ARG A 164 -11.54 -4.16 16.87
CA ARG A 164 -11.26 -3.40 15.65
C ARG A 164 -11.64 -1.92 15.85
N ASN A 165 -10.76 -1.17 16.50
CA ASN A 165 -10.93 0.26 16.71
C ASN A 165 -10.50 1.03 15.45
N ASP A 166 -11.47 1.64 14.76
CA ASP A 166 -11.19 2.35 13.51
C ASP A 166 -10.41 3.65 13.72
N ALA A 167 -10.64 4.37 14.82
CA ALA A 167 -9.92 5.60 15.13
C ALA A 167 -8.44 5.33 15.40
N GLU A 168 -8.13 4.26 16.12
CA GLU A 168 -6.75 3.86 16.40
C GLU A 168 -6.04 3.35 15.13
N PHE A 169 -6.73 2.53 14.32
CA PHE A 169 -6.21 2.11 13.02
C PHE A 169 -5.94 3.32 12.12
N ASN A 170 -6.85 4.30 12.08
CA ASN A 170 -6.70 5.52 11.30
C ASN A 170 -5.46 6.31 11.71
N GLU A 171 -5.22 6.45 13.02
CA GLU A 171 -4.04 7.14 13.53
C GLU A 171 -2.73 6.47 13.07
N LEU A 172 -2.63 5.15 13.24
CA LEU A 172 -1.45 4.39 12.82
C LEU A 172 -1.27 4.39 11.29
N ALA A 173 -2.37 4.23 10.53
CA ALA A 173 -2.34 4.24 9.07
C ALA A 173 -1.85 5.58 8.51
N LEU A 174 -2.24 6.69 9.13
CA LEU A 174 -1.83 8.03 8.69
C LEU A 174 -0.37 8.33 9.02
N ARG A 175 0.13 7.87 10.17
CA ARG A 175 1.56 7.96 10.51
C ARG A 175 2.42 7.05 9.65
N LEU A 176 1.91 5.87 9.33
CA LEU A 176 2.56 4.97 8.37
C LEU A 176 2.57 5.58 6.97
N PHE A 177 1.46 6.18 6.54
CA PHE A 177 1.38 6.88 5.27
C PHE A 177 2.39 8.03 5.18
N GLU A 178 2.52 8.85 6.23
CA GLU A 178 3.51 9.91 6.31
C GLU A 178 4.94 9.37 6.16
N TYR A 179 5.27 8.30 6.90
CA TYR A 179 6.56 7.61 6.77
C TYR A 179 6.80 7.09 5.34
N GLN A 180 5.83 6.41 4.73
CA GLN A 180 5.95 5.89 3.36
C GLN A 180 6.04 7.01 2.32
N PHE A 181 5.31 8.11 2.50
CA PHE A 181 5.41 9.28 1.64
C PHE A 181 6.81 9.91 1.73
N GLU A 182 7.40 9.96 2.92
CA GLU A 182 8.74 10.52 3.12
C GLU A 182 9.86 9.57 2.64
N HIS A 183 9.70 8.26 2.76
CA HIS A 183 10.81 7.33 2.50
C HIS A 183 10.66 6.48 1.23
N THR A 184 9.51 6.45 0.57
CA THR A 184 9.31 5.66 -0.66
C THR A 184 9.10 6.59 -1.85
N LEU A 185 10.20 7.01 -2.50
CA LEU A 185 10.18 8.01 -3.58
C LEU A 185 9.17 7.70 -4.71
N PRO A 186 9.07 6.46 -5.24
CA PRO A 186 8.07 6.16 -6.26
C PRO A 186 6.63 6.36 -5.78
N TYR A 187 6.35 6.03 -4.52
CA TYR A 187 5.03 6.19 -3.91
C TYR A 187 4.72 7.67 -3.63
N ARG A 188 5.70 8.45 -3.17
CA ARG A 188 5.57 9.91 -3.00
C ARG A 188 5.08 10.57 -4.29
N ARG A 189 5.69 10.23 -5.43
CA ARG A 189 5.33 10.78 -6.75
C ARG A 189 3.87 10.49 -7.13
N VAL A 190 3.39 9.27 -6.83
CA VAL A 190 1.98 8.89 -7.03
C VAL A 190 1.07 9.75 -6.16
N CYS A 191 1.42 9.92 -4.89
CA CYS A 191 0.68 10.69 -3.91
C CYS A 191 0.58 12.19 -4.29
N GLU A 192 1.70 12.81 -4.67
CA GLU A 192 1.76 14.21 -5.11
C GLU A 192 0.90 14.46 -6.35
N ARG A 193 0.93 13.55 -7.33
CA ARG A 193 0.11 13.69 -8.55
C ARG A 193 -1.38 13.59 -8.29
N ARG A 194 -1.78 12.73 -7.34
CA ARG A 194 -3.18 12.61 -6.93
C ARG A 194 -3.62 13.73 -5.98
N GLY A 195 -2.74 14.68 -5.64
CA GLY A 195 -3.03 15.74 -4.68
C GLY A 195 -3.33 15.21 -3.28
N ARG A 196 -2.76 14.04 -2.94
CA ARG A 196 -2.96 13.33 -1.67
C ARG A 196 -1.63 13.25 -0.94
N THR A 197 -1.31 14.25 -0.14
CA THR A 197 -0.13 14.33 0.72
C THR A 197 -0.54 14.17 2.20
N PRO A 198 0.42 13.98 3.14
CA PRO A 198 0.13 13.93 4.58
C PRO A 198 -0.67 15.12 5.11
N ASP A 199 -0.57 16.30 4.47
CA ASP A 199 -1.33 17.51 4.85
C ASP A 199 -2.80 17.48 4.39
N THR A 200 -3.12 16.65 3.40
CA THR A 200 -4.46 16.61 2.74
C THR A 200 -5.26 15.35 3.05
N VAL A 201 -4.62 14.36 3.70
CA VAL A 201 -5.19 13.06 4.00
C VAL A 201 -5.38 12.95 5.51
N ASP A 202 -6.64 12.91 5.94
CA ASP A 202 -7.04 12.83 7.35
C ASP A 202 -7.71 11.49 7.71
N HIS A 203 -7.94 10.63 6.71
CA HIS A 203 -8.55 9.33 6.88
C HIS A 203 -7.87 8.26 6.03
N TRP A 204 -7.72 7.03 6.55
CA TRP A 204 -7.03 5.92 5.88
C TRP A 204 -7.63 5.59 4.51
N ARG A 205 -8.95 5.71 4.37
CA ARG A 205 -9.70 5.55 3.11
C ARG A 205 -9.28 6.50 1.99
N GLN A 206 -8.62 7.62 2.32
CA GLN A 206 -8.14 8.60 1.36
C GLN A 206 -6.69 8.35 0.93
N ILE A 207 -6.00 7.39 1.56
CA ILE A 207 -4.63 7.04 1.23
C ILE A 207 -4.61 6.43 -0.18
N PRO A 208 -3.79 6.97 -1.11
CA PRO A 208 -3.79 6.51 -2.51
C PRO A 208 -3.37 5.05 -2.63
N PRO A 209 -4.20 4.18 -3.27
CA PRO A 209 -3.81 2.81 -3.48
C PRO A 209 -2.83 2.68 -4.65
N VAL A 210 -1.96 1.68 -4.58
CA VAL A 210 -1.08 1.28 -5.68
C VAL A 210 -1.53 -0.07 -6.24
N PRO A 211 -1.72 -0.20 -7.56
CA PRO A 211 -2.07 -1.50 -8.15
C PRO A 211 -0.91 -2.49 -7.98
N ILE A 212 -1.21 -3.76 -7.76
CA ILE A 212 -0.19 -4.82 -7.63
C ILE A 212 0.76 -4.88 -8.85
N ALA A 213 0.28 -4.55 -10.04
CA ALA A 213 1.12 -4.46 -11.24
C ALA A 213 2.22 -3.39 -11.12
N GLY A 214 1.98 -2.33 -10.34
CA GLY A 214 2.94 -1.25 -10.10
C GLY A 214 4.21 -1.70 -9.38
N PHE A 215 4.15 -2.79 -8.62
CA PHE A 215 5.32 -3.37 -7.94
C PHE A 215 6.33 -4.00 -8.91
N LYS A 216 5.95 -4.20 -10.18
CA LYS A 216 6.84 -4.65 -11.26
C LYS A 216 7.49 -3.47 -11.99
N GLU A 217 6.81 -2.32 -12.01
CA GLU A 217 7.25 -1.12 -12.73
C GLU A 217 8.14 -0.22 -11.88
N ALA A 218 7.97 -0.26 -10.55
CA ALA A 218 8.74 0.54 -9.62
C ALA A 218 9.10 -0.24 -8.36
N LEU A 219 10.30 0.03 -7.83
CA LEU A 219 10.69 -0.46 -6.52
C LEU A 219 9.96 0.33 -5.42
N LEU A 220 8.84 -0.21 -4.95
CA LEU A 220 8.03 0.36 -3.87
C LEU A 220 8.61 -0.03 -2.51
N ALA A 221 9.81 0.45 -2.22
CA ALA A 221 10.50 0.21 -0.96
C ALA A 221 10.93 1.54 -0.32
N ALA A 222 10.88 1.61 1.01
CA ALA A 222 11.42 2.72 1.78
C ALA A 222 12.95 2.78 1.67
N GLU A 223 13.52 3.98 1.69
CA GLU A 223 14.98 4.19 1.79
C GLU A 223 15.55 3.46 3.02
N GLY A 224 16.78 2.93 2.90
CA GLY A 224 17.42 2.20 4.01
C GLY A 224 17.08 0.71 4.08
N THR A 225 16.48 0.12 3.04
CA THR A 225 16.21 -1.33 2.94
C THR A 225 17.40 -2.14 2.42
N GLU A 226 18.60 -1.56 2.33
CA GLU A 226 19.79 -2.29 1.88
C GLU A 226 20.11 -3.46 2.84
N GLY A 227 20.18 -4.69 2.32
CA GLY A 227 20.42 -5.89 3.11
C GLY A 227 19.22 -6.39 3.92
N ALA A 228 18.04 -5.79 3.72
CA ALA A 228 16.78 -6.29 4.27
C ALA A 228 16.40 -7.66 3.70
N ALA A 229 15.50 -8.37 4.38
CA ALA A 229 14.88 -9.55 3.79
C ALA A 229 14.04 -9.14 2.56
N GLU A 230 14.07 -9.95 1.51
CA GLU A 230 13.43 -9.68 0.23
C GLU A 230 12.58 -10.88 -0.17
N PHE A 231 11.32 -10.62 -0.55
CA PHE A 231 10.45 -11.63 -1.11
C PHE A 231 10.10 -11.31 -2.56
N ASP A 232 10.14 -12.35 -3.40
CA ASP A 232 9.88 -12.29 -4.82
C ASP A 232 8.48 -12.82 -5.15
N SER A 233 7.82 -12.19 -6.13
CA SER A 233 6.62 -12.79 -6.73
C SER A 233 6.93 -14.07 -7.50
N SER A 234 5.99 -15.01 -7.45
CA SER A 234 6.04 -16.22 -8.26
C SER A 234 5.57 -15.97 -9.70
N GLY A 235 6.12 -16.71 -10.68
CA GLY A 235 5.45 -16.88 -11.97
C GLY A 235 5.83 -15.97 -13.14
N THR A 236 6.95 -15.24 -13.12
CA THR A 236 7.47 -14.64 -14.36
C THR A 236 8.61 -15.48 -14.93
N THR A 237 8.44 -15.96 -16.16
CA THR A 237 9.50 -16.61 -16.97
C THR A 237 10.67 -15.68 -17.29
N ARG A 238 10.51 -14.39 -16.97
CA ARG A 238 11.51 -13.32 -17.09
C ARG A 238 11.83 -12.78 -15.68
N PRO A 239 13.02 -13.06 -15.14
CA PRO A 239 13.47 -12.54 -13.83
C PRO A 239 13.32 -11.02 -13.70
N GLU A 240 13.51 -10.28 -14.78
CA GLU A 240 13.36 -8.83 -14.87
C GLU A 240 11.93 -8.30 -14.63
N HIS A 241 10.91 -9.17 -14.57
CA HIS A 241 9.50 -8.80 -14.40
C HIS A 241 8.91 -9.25 -13.04
N LYS A 242 9.74 -9.76 -12.11
CA LYS A 242 9.27 -10.08 -10.76
C LYS A 242 9.12 -8.81 -9.92
N SER A 243 7.99 -8.66 -9.25
CA SER A 243 7.90 -7.73 -8.12
C SER A 243 8.75 -8.25 -6.96
N ARG A 244 9.33 -7.29 -6.22
CA ARG A 244 10.18 -7.48 -5.05
C ARG A 244 9.61 -6.69 -3.89
N HIS A 245 9.52 -7.32 -2.73
CA HIS A 245 8.98 -6.71 -1.53
C HIS A 245 9.97 -6.82 -0.37
N PHE A 246 10.36 -5.67 0.19
CA PHE A 246 11.43 -5.56 1.17
C PHE A 246 10.89 -5.46 2.59
N HIS A 247 11.53 -6.20 3.49
CA HIS A 247 11.24 -6.24 4.91
C HIS A 247 12.52 -5.94 5.71
N PRO A 248 12.77 -4.68 6.14
CA PRO A 248 13.92 -4.32 6.97
C PRO A 248 14.06 -5.18 8.22
N SER A 249 12.92 -5.63 8.74
CA SER A 249 12.78 -6.55 9.84
C SER A 249 11.60 -7.48 9.54
N LEU A 250 11.76 -8.75 9.86
CA LEU A 250 10.69 -9.74 9.75
C LEU A 250 9.85 -9.83 11.03
N GLU A 251 10.08 -8.99 12.04
CA GLU A 251 9.33 -9.08 13.31
C GLU A 251 7.83 -8.88 13.13
N LEU A 252 7.41 -7.81 12.41
CA LEU A 252 6.01 -7.56 12.10
C LEU A 252 5.40 -8.66 11.22
N TYR A 253 6.14 -9.09 10.19
CA TYR A 253 5.72 -10.17 9.31
C TYR A 253 5.50 -11.47 10.09
N ASN A 254 6.47 -11.85 10.92
CA ASN A 254 6.46 -13.09 11.69
C ASN A 254 5.39 -13.07 12.79
N LEU A 255 5.21 -11.93 13.47
CA LEU A 255 4.24 -11.80 14.54
C LEU A 255 2.81 -11.94 14.00
N ASN A 256 2.47 -11.20 12.95
CA ASN A 256 1.12 -11.25 12.39
C ASN A 256 0.83 -12.65 11.79
N ALA A 257 1.80 -13.23 11.06
CA ALA A 257 1.69 -14.58 10.50
C ALA A 257 1.39 -15.63 11.58
N ALA A 258 2.15 -15.60 12.68
CA ALA A 258 1.98 -16.56 13.77
C ALA A 258 0.64 -16.41 14.49
N LEU A 259 0.21 -15.19 14.79
CA LEU A 259 -1.08 -14.92 15.41
C LEU A 259 -2.24 -15.38 14.52
N ASN A 260 -2.14 -15.10 13.21
CA ASN A 260 -3.18 -15.41 12.26
C ASN A 260 -3.31 -16.92 11.99
N PHE A 261 -2.18 -17.62 11.83
CA PHE A 261 -2.16 -19.08 11.72
C PHE A 261 -2.73 -19.76 12.95
N ARG A 262 -2.28 -19.36 14.15
CA ARG A 262 -2.77 -19.97 15.39
C ARG A 262 -4.29 -19.87 15.49
N ALA A 263 -4.83 -18.69 15.20
CA ALA A 263 -6.25 -18.41 15.34
C ALA A 263 -7.16 -19.06 14.29
N HIS A 264 -6.63 -19.45 13.13
CA HIS A 264 -7.44 -20.00 12.03
C HIS A 264 -7.14 -21.46 11.73
N VAL A 265 -5.90 -21.87 11.89
CA VAL A 265 -5.47 -23.24 11.65
C VAL A 265 -5.49 -24.04 12.93
N LEU A 266 -5.23 -23.47 14.11
CA LEU A 266 -5.20 -24.18 15.40
C LEU A 266 -6.13 -23.60 16.50
N PRO A 267 -7.35 -23.12 16.18
CA PRO A 267 -8.19 -22.38 17.14
C PRO A 267 -8.65 -23.22 18.35
N ASP A 268 -8.74 -24.52 18.16
CA ASP A 268 -9.29 -25.52 19.08
C ASP A 268 -8.25 -26.16 19.98
N LEU A 269 -6.96 -25.95 19.71
CA LEU A 269 -5.88 -26.52 20.53
C LEU A 269 -5.56 -25.63 21.75
N PRO A 270 -5.08 -26.21 22.87
CA PRO A 270 -4.40 -25.49 23.95
C PRO A 270 -3.13 -24.78 23.46
N ALA A 271 -2.81 -23.62 24.04
CA ALA A 271 -1.76 -22.71 23.55
C ALA A 271 -0.35 -23.35 23.46
N ASP A 272 -0.05 -24.29 24.35
CA ASP A 272 1.21 -25.03 24.41
C ASP A 272 1.21 -26.28 23.51
N GLN A 273 0.04 -26.80 23.13
CA GLN A 273 -0.06 -27.97 22.27
C GLN A 273 0.50 -27.67 20.87
N ARG A 274 1.41 -28.54 20.45
CA ARG A 274 1.99 -28.61 19.11
C ARG A 274 1.26 -29.65 18.28
N MET A 275 1.14 -29.41 16.98
CA MET A 275 0.54 -30.36 16.04
C MET A 275 1.59 -30.83 15.06
N ARG A 276 1.57 -32.11 14.70
CA ARG A 276 2.46 -32.64 13.66
C ARG A 276 2.07 -32.08 12.29
N MET A 277 3.02 -31.46 11.59
CA MET A 277 2.77 -30.76 10.32
C MET A 277 3.54 -31.40 9.16
N MET A 278 2.83 -31.73 8.08
CA MET A 278 3.40 -32.24 6.84
C MET A 278 3.38 -31.12 5.80
N VAL A 279 4.55 -30.63 5.38
CA VAL A 279 4.63 -29.48 4.48
C VAL A 279 4.87 -29.91 3.04
N LEU A 280 3.96 -29.53 2.14
CA LEU A 280 4.00 -29.81 0.70
C LEU A 280 4.44 -28.57 -0.07
N PHE A 281 5.60 -28.03 0.32
CA PHE A 281 6.28 -26.90 -0.32
C PHE A 281 7.77 -26.94 0.04
N PRO A 282 8.71 -26.36 -0.73
CA PRO A 282 10.12 -26.35 -0.34
C PRO A 282 10.41 -25.52 0.92
N HIS A 283 11.42 -25.94 1.68
CA HIS A 283 11.89 -25.23 2.87
C HIS A 283 12.46 -23.84 2.52
N ARG A 284 12.43 -22.89 3.46
CA ARG A 284 12.98 -21.53 3.24
C ARG A 284 14.47 -21.54 2.86
N ASP A 285 15.24 -22.53 3.28
CA ASP A 285 16.67 -22.63 2.91
C ASP A 285 16.86 -22.95 1.41
N GLU A 286 15.88 -23.61 0.80
CA GLU A 286 15.86 -23.90 -0.64
C GLU A 286 15.22 -22.76 -1.46
N LEU A 287 14.35 -21.96 -0.84
CA LEU A 287 13.67 -20.81 -1.46
C LEU A 287 13.73 -19.57 -0.54
N PRO A 288 14.91 -18.95 -0.33
CA PRO A 288 15.11 -17.88 0.65
C PRO A 288 14.28 -16.62 0.37
N ASN A 289 13.98 -16.34 -0.90
CA ASN A 289 13.16 -15.19 -1.31
C ASN A 289 11.66 -15.52 -1.45
N SER A 290 11.22 -16.70 -0.99
CA SER A 290 9.79 -17.06 -1.04
C SER A 290 9.10 -16.70 0.28
N SER A 291 8.18 -15.73 0.24
CA SER A 291 7.36 -15.36 1.39
C SER A 291 6.58 -16.55 1.94
N LEU A 292 6.11 -17.46 1.07
CA LEU A 292 5.41 -18.67 1.46
C LEU A 292 6.33 -19.71 2.10
N ALA A 293 7.54 -19.94 1.56
CA ALA A 293 8.50 -20.86 2.17
C ALA A 293 8.87 -20.37 3.58
N HIS A 294 9.16 -19.08 3.72
CA HIS A 294 9.43 -18.45 5.00
C HIS A 294 8.26 -18.60 5.98
N TRP A 295 7.03 -18.32 5.52
CA TRP A 295 5.82 -18.42 6.34
C TRP A 295 5.57 -19.85 6.82
N LEU A 296 5.67 -20.86 5.95
CA LEU A 296 5.48 -22.26 6.30
C LEU A 296 6.55 -22.74 7.29
N THR A 297 7.83 -22.38 7.07
CA THR A 297 8.90 -22.67 8.01
C THR A 297 8.62 -22.07 9.38
N LEU A 298 8.21 -20.80 9.43
CA LEU A 298 7.87 -20.14 10.69
C LEU A 298 6.73 -20.85 11.44
N MET A 299 5.71 -21.35 10.73
CA MET A 299 4.59 -22.07 11.37
C MET A 299 5.03 -23.40 11.97
N VAL A 300 5.87 -24.15 11.25
CA VAL A 300 6.45 -25.40 11.78
C VAL A 300 7.35 -25.11 12.98
N GLU A 301 8.22 -24.09 12.92
CA GLU A 301 9.08 -23.71 14.05
C GLU A 301 8.29 -23.31 15.30
N ARG A 302 7.17 -22.60 15.13
CA ARG A 302 6.37 -22.09 16.26
C ARG A 302 5.37 -23.10 16.80
N PHE A 303 4.75 -23.91 15.94
CA PHE A 303 3.57 -24.69 16.27
C PHE A 303 3.67 -26.18 15.88
N GLY A 304 4.70 -26.55 15.13
CA GLY A 304 4.96 -27.92 14.72
C GLY A 304 5.42 -28.82 15.88
N ALA A 305 4.97 -30.08 15.88
CA ALA A 305 5.54 -31.12 16.72
C ALA A 305 6.91 -31.58 16.18
N THR A 306 7.70 -32.29 16.98
CA THR A 306 9.03 -32.79 16.60
C THR A 306 9.02 -33.71 15.39
N GLN A 307 7.89 -34.35 15.09
CA GLN A 307 7.69 -35.24 13.94
C GLN A 307 7.17 -34.52 12.68
N SER A 308 7.19 -33.18 12.67
CA SER A 308 6.84 -32.39 11.48
C SER A 308 7.92 -32.49 10.42
N ASP A 309 7.56 -32.51 9.14
CA ASP A 309 8.49 -32.81 8.05
C ASP A 309 8.08 -32.17 6.72
N TRP A 310 9.03 -32.12 5.78
CA TRP A 310 8.94 -31.46 4.48
C TRP A 310 9.01 -32.47 3.34
N PHE A 311 8.01 -32.47 2.47
CA PHE A 311 7.83 -33.49 1.42
C PHE A 311 8.04 -32.94 0.01
N VAL A 312 8.58 -31.73 -0.12
CA VAL A 312 8.95 -31.15 -1.41
C VAL A 312 10.36 -30.59 -1.29
N THR A 313 11.24 -30.98 -2.20
CA THR A 313 12.57 -30.37 -2.36
C THR A 313 12.74 -29.88 -3.80
N ASN A 314 13.66 -28.96 -4.04
CA ASN A 314 13.99 -28.50 -5.40
C ASN A 314 14.60 -29.64 -6.24
N ALA A 315 15.31 -30.58 -5.60
CA ALA A 315 15.99 -31.68 -6.28
C ALA A 315 15.05 -32.81 -6.69
N GLU A 316 14.09 -33.18 -5.83
CA GLU A 316 13.26 -34.39 -6.00
C GLU A 316 11.79 -34.05 -6.29
N GLY A 317 11.39 -32.79 -6.12
CA GLY A 317 9.98 -32.39 -6.20
C GLY A 317 9.17 -33.00 -5.06
N LEU A 318 7.90 -33.28 -5.32
CA LEU A 318 6.98 -33.89 -4.34
C LEU A 318 7.33 -35.36 -4.11
N GLN A 319 7.63 -35.71 -2.86
CA GLN A 319 7.91 -37.06 -2.39
C GLN A 319 6.61 -37.76 -1.97
N ALA A 320 5.70 -37.96 -2.93
CA ALA A 320 4.33 -38.40 -2.68
C ALA A 320 4.24 -39.78 -1.99
N GLU A 321 5.10 -40.72 -2.36
CA GLU A 321 5.15 -42.06 -1.75
C GLU A 321 5.53 -41.98 -0.27
N ARG A 322 6.63 -41.27 0.06
CA ARG A 322 7.08 -41.04 1.45
C ARG A 322 6.00 -40.35 2.28
N LEU A 323 5.31 -39.37 1.70
CA LEU A 323 4.20 -38.70 2.36
C LEU A 323 3.06 -39.69 2.65
N GLY A 324 2.64 -40.49 1.67
CA GLY A 324 1.60 -41.50 1.85
C GLY A 324 1.93 -42.51 2.95
N GLU A 325 3.14 -43.09 2.92
CA GLU A 325 3.60 -44.02 3.97
C GLU A 325 3.67 -43.37 5.35
N THR A 326 4.01 -42.07 5.40
CA THR A 326 4.08 -41.33 6.66
C THR A 326 2.68 -41.09 7.23
N LEU A 327 1.72 -40.71 6.38
CA LEU A 327 0.33 -40.44 6.76
C LEU A 327 -0.41 -41.72 7.18
N GLU A 328 -0.13 -42.87 6.58
CA GLU A 328 -0.72 -44.17 6.98
C GLU A 328 -0.31 -44.62 8.39
N ARG A 329 0.76 -44.06 8.94
CA ARG A 329 1.31 -44.43 10.25
C ARG A 329 0.96 -43.44 11.36
N VAL A 330 0.15 -42.42 11.08
CA VAL A 330 -0.23 -41.44 12.10
C VAL A 330 -1.45 -41.95 12.88
N ASP A 331 -1.37 -41.83 14.19
CA ASP A 331 -2.43 -42.17 15.15
C ASP A 331 -3.04 -40.92 15.81
N GLU A 332 -2.34 -39.79 15.74
CA GLU A 332 -2.81 -38.48 16.20
C GLU A 332 -3.13 -37.52 15.02
N PRO A 333 -4.00 -36.52 15.23
CA PRO A 333 -4.36 -35.55 14.20
C PRO A 333 -3.15 -34.76 13.67
N VAL A 334 -3.11 -34.57 12.35
CA VAL A 334 -2.02 -33.87 11.65
C VAL A 334 -2.53 -32.66 10.87
N ALA A 335 -1.62 -31.73 10.53
CA ALA A 335 -1.89 -30.67 9.57
C ALA A 335 -1.09 -30.89 8.28
N LEU A 336 -1.75 -30.96 7.13
CA LEU A 336 -1.09 -30.85 5.82
C LEU A 336 -1.07 -29.38 5.41
N LEU A 337 0.12 -28.79 5.31
CA LEU A 337 0.29 -27.40 4.86
C LEU A 337 0.84 -27.42 3.44
N ALA A 338 0.06 -26.97 2.47
CA ALA A 338 0.38 -27.15 1.07
C ALA A 338 0.24 -25.86 0.27
N ALA A 339 1.17 -25.61 -0.65
CA ALA A 339 0.77 -24.89 -1.85
C ALA A 339 -0.26 -25.77 -2.57
N SER A 340 -1.32 -25.16 -3.07
CA SER A 340 -2.44 -25.87 -3.65
C SER A 340 -1.94 -26.90 -4.68
N PHE A 341 -1.01 -26.53 -5.59
CA PHE A 341 -0.37 -27.43 -6.56
C PHE A 341 0.24 -28.73 -5.97
N GLY A 342 0.95 -28.63 -4.85
CA GLY A 342 1.52 -29.80 -4.16
C GLY A 342 0.41 -30.74 -3.64
N LEU A 343 -0.69 -30.17 -3.13
CA LEU A 343 -1.84 -30.94 -2.68
C LEU A 343 -2.50 -31.71 -3.83
N VAL A 344 -2.73 -31.09 -5.00
CA VAL A 344 -3.33 -31.80 -6.15
C VAL A 344 -2.44 -32.95 -6.60
N HIS A 345 -1.13 -32.73 -6.73
CA HIS A 345 -0.24 -33.81 -7.14
C HIS A 345 -0.23 -34.98 -6.16
N PHE A 346 -0.35 -34.70 -4.86
CA PHE A 346 -0.46 -35.76 -3.87
C PHE A 346 -1.79 -36.52 -3.99
N LEU A 347 -2.92 -35.82 -4.15
CA LEU A 347 -4.22 -36.46 -4.33
C LEU A 347 -4.29 -37.26 -5.65
N GLU A 348 -3.71 -36.76 -6.74
CA GLU A 348 -3.61 -37.48 -8.01
C GLU A 348 -2.73 -38.73 -7.90
N TYR A 349 -1.65 -38.67 -7.13
CA TYR A 349 -0.85 -39.85 -6.80
C TYR A 349 -1.71 -40.89 -6.07
N LEU A 350 -2.46 -40.51 -5.04
CA LEU A 350 -3.35 -41.43 -4.32
C LEU A 350 -4.41 -42.05 -5.24
N LEU A 351 -5.04 -41.25 -6.10
CA LEU A 351 -6.00 -41.74 -7.09
C LEU A 351 -5.37 -42.77 -8.04
N ARG A 352 -4.17 -42.50 -8.55
CA ARG A 352 -3.46 -43.39 -9.48
C ARG A 352 -3.09 -44.72 -8.81
N GLU A 353 -2.65 -44.67 -7.55
CA GLU A 353 -2.29 -45.86 -6.78
C GLU A 353 -3.54 -46.59 -6.21
N GLY A 354 -4.74 -46.04 -6.37
CA GLY A 354 -5.95 -46.58 -5.76
C GLY A 354 -5.92 -46.56 -4.22
N ARG A 355 -5.18 -45.61 -3.64
CA ARG A 355 -4.96 -45.49 -2.19
C ARG A 355 -5.93 -44.47 -1.57
N ARG A 356 -6.46 -44.81 -0.40
CA ARG A 356 -7.18 -43.90 0.50
C ARG A 356 -6.51 -43.99 1.88
N ILE A 357 -6.30 -42.85 2.52
CA ILE A 357 -5.66 -42.75 3.83
C ILE A 357 -6.63 -42.02 4.76
N GLU A 358 -7.26 -42.73 5.70
CA GLU A 358 -8.16 -42.08 6.65
C GLU A 358 -7.35 -41.39 7.76
N LEU A 359 -7.25 -40.07 7.73
CA LEU A 359 -6.53 -39.33 8.76
C LEU A 359 -7.35 -39.26 10.07
N PRO A 360 -6.70 -39.24 11.25
CA PRO A 360 -7.40 -39.14 12.53
C PRO A 360 -8.30 -37.90 12.61
N PRO A 361 -9.50 -37.98 13.23
CA PRO A 361 -10.41 -36.85 13.37
C PRO A 361 -9.76 -35.62 14.00
N GLY A 362 -10.03 -34.43 13.45
CA GLY A 362 -9.34 -33.19 13.82
C GLY A 362 -8.08 -32.91 12.99
N SER A 363 -7.71 -33.82 12.08
CA SER A 363 -6.71 -33.53 11.05
C SER A 363 -7.23 -32.41 10.15
N ARG A 364 -6.30 -31.61 9.65
CA ARG A 364 -6.62 -30.39 8.92
C ARG A 364 -5.73 -30.21 7.70
N VAL A 365 -6.28 -29.57 6.68
CA VAL A 365 -5.53 -29.17 5.48
C VAL A 365 -5.51 -27.65 5.43
N MET A 366 -4.36 -27.07 5.16
CA MET A 366 -4.25 -25.67 4.78
C MET A 366 -3.67 -25.58 3.38
N ASP A 367 -4.39 -24.89 2.50
CA ASP A 367 -4.00 -24.72 1.10
C ASP A 367 -3.84 -23.24 0.74
N THR A 368 -2.97 -22.95 -0.22
CA THR A 368 -2.72 -21.58 -0.70
C THR A 368 -2.23 -21.53 -2.14
N GLY A 369 -2.59 -20.45 -2.84
CA GLY A 369 -2.18 -20.21 -4.22
C GLY A 369 -3.12 -20.84 -5.25
N GLY A 370 -2.75 -20.72 -6.52
CA GLY A 370 -3.51 -21.26 -7.66
C GLY A 370 -2.72 -22.32 -8.42
N TYR A 371 -3.44 -23.14 -9.18
CA TYR A 371 -2.90 -24.23 -10.02
C TYR A 371 -2.59 -23.83 -11.46
N LYS A 372 -2.78 -22.54 -11.80
CA LYS A 372 -2.87 -22.07 -13.19
C LYS A 372 -1.66 -22.52 -14.01
N GLY A 373 -1.93 -23.40 -14.98
CA GLY A 373 -0.98 -23.79 -16.02
C GLY A 373 -0.29 -25.16 -15.89
N ARG A 374 -0.63 -26.05 -14.93
CA ARG A 374 -0.08 -27.43 -14.91
C ARG A 374 -1.08 -28.53 -14.44
N SER A 375 -0.92 -29.70 -15.07
CA SER A 375 -1.54 -31.04 -14.91
C SER A 375 -3.07 -31.16 -14.83
N ARG A 376 -3.80 -30.41 -14.00
CA ARG A 376 -5.28 -30.43 -13.94
C ARG A 376 -5.82 -29.30 -13.07
N GLU A 377 -6.80 -28.56 -13.55
CA GLU A 377 -7.48 -27.52 -12.75
C GLU A 377 -8.76 -28.10 -12.12
N TYR A 378 -8.83 -28.10 -10.79
CA TYR A 378 -10.03 -28.47 -10.03
C TYR A 378 -10.76 -27.21 -9.58
N ALA A 379 -12.09 -27.21 -9.62
CA ALA A 379 -12.85 -26.25 -8.85
C ALA A 379 -12.64 -26.50 -7.36
N LYS A 380 -12.70 -25.44 -6.54
CA LYS A 380 -12.39 -25.52 -5.10
C LYS A 380 -13.21 -26.59 -4.35
N HIS A 381 -14.49 -26.72 -4.70
CA HIS A 381 -15.37 -27.72 -4.11
C HIS A 381 -15.00 -29.16 -4.51
N GLU A 382 -14.53 -29.38 -5.74
CA GLU A 382 -14.06 -30.69 -6.21
C GLU A 382 -12.77 -31.09 -5.50
N LEU A 383 -11.82 -30.16 -5.37
CA LEU A 383 -10.58 -30.38 -4.62
C LEU A 383 -10.88 -30.79 -3.17
N TYR A 384 -11.81 -30.09 -2.52
CA TYR A 384 -12.16 -30.37 -1.14
C TYR A 384 -12.94 -31.68 -0.97
N GLY A 385 -13.75 -32.05 -1.97
CA GLY A 385 -14.34 -33.38 -2.05
C GLY A 385 -13.27 -34.47 -2.15
N LEU A 386 -12.23 -34.28 -2.97
CA LEU A 386 -11.13 -35.23 -3.06
C LEU A 386 -10.32 -35.34 -1.75
N VAL A 387 -10.14 -34.23 -1.04
CA VAL A 387 -9.49 -34.25 0.29
C VAL A 387 -10.32 -35.07 1.28
N ASP A 388 -11.64 -34.92 1.29
CA ASP A 388 -12.53 -35.71 2.14
C ASP A 388 -12.50 -37.21 1.72
N ASP A 389 -12.66 -37.48 0.43
CA ASP A 389 -12.73 -38.83 -0.13
C ASP A 389 -11.41 -39.62 0.00
N LEU A 390 -10.25 -38.96 -0.03
CA LEU A 390 -8.95 -39.63 -0.02
C LEU A 390 -8.22 -39.52 1.31
N LEU A 391 -8.50 -38.47 2.09
CA LEU A 391 -7.80 -38.19 3.35
C LEU A 391 -8.72 -38.21 4.58
N GLY A 392 -10.05 -38.30 4.41
CA GLY A 392 -11.01 -38.24 5.52
C GLY A 392 -11.10 -36.87 6.21
N VAL A 393 -10.62 -35.81 5.56
CA VAL A 393 -10.64 -34.45 6.14
C VAL A 393 -11.82 -33.67 5.56
N PRO A 394 -12.84 -33.35 6.38
CA PRO A 394 -14.03 -32.67 5.90
C PRO A 394 -13.72 -31.23 5.51
N ALA A 395 -14.54 -30.67 4.62
CA ALA A 395 -14.39 -29.30 4.14
C ALA A 395 -14.27 -28.26 5.29
N SER A 396 -14.95 -28.45 6.42
CA SER A 396 -14.85 -27.58 7.60
C SER A 396 -13.45 -27.51 8.23
N HIS A 397 -12.58 -28.48 7.93
CA HIS A 397 -11.20 -28.57 8.39
C HIS A 397 -10.17 -28.25 7.29
N ILE A 398 -10.64 -27.69 6.16
CA ILE A 398 -9.78 -27.23 5.07
C ILE A 398 -9.75 -25.70 5.07
N VAL A 399 -8.64 -25.12 5.54
CA VAL A 399 -8.43 -23.68 5.68
C VAL A 399 -7.66 -23.14 4.48
N ASN A 400 -8.31 -22.39 3.61
CA ASN A 400 -7.61 -21.72 2.52
C ASN A 400 -6.96 -20.43 3.00
N MET A 401 -5.75 -20.13 2.52
CA MET A 401 -5.08 -18.86 2.69
C MET A 401 -5.08 -18.07 1.37
N TYR A 402 -5.33 -16.77 1.49
CA TYR A 402 -5.13 -15.79 0.43
C TYR A 402 -4.03 -14.83 0.84
N GLY A 403 -3.00 -14.71 0.01
CA GLY A 403 -1.87 -13.84 0.26
C GLY A 403 -1.07 -13.66 -1.03
N MET A 404 -0.19 -12.67 -1.00
CA MET A 404 0.69 -12.33 -2.12
C MET A 404 1.96 -11.65 -1.60
N THR A 405 2.98 -11.53 -2.45
CA THR A 405 4.27 -10.95 -2.07
C THR A 405 4.15 -9.48 -1.65
N GLU A 406 3.23 -8.75 -2.28
CA GLU A 406 2.96 -7.34 -2.04
C GLU A 406 2.20 -7.07 -0.72
N HIS A 407 1.83 -8.12 0.02
CA HIS A 407 1.12 -8.03 1.30
C HIS A 407 1.86 -8.73 2.44
N GLY A 408 2.02 -8.03 3.54
CA GLY A 408 2.55 -8.57 4.78
C GLY A 408 1.56 -9.48 5.52
N THR A 409 0.25 -9.20 5.41
CA THR A 409 -0.83 -9.99 6.01
C THR A 409 -1.34 -11.07 5.03
N GLN A 410 -1.38 -12.32 5.49
CA GLN A 410 -2.07 -13.40 4.78
C GLN A 410 -3.47 -13.59 5.39
N PHE A 411 -4.51 -13.63 4.57
CA PHE A 411 -5.89 -13.76 5.03
C PHE A 411 -6.34 -15.23 4.98
N LEU A 412 -6.77 -15.79 6.10
CA LEU A 412 -7.18 -17.20 6.20
C LEU A 412 -8.71 -17.35 6.26
N ASP A 413 -9.20 -18.48 5.75
CA ASP A 413 -10.60 -18.87 5.87
C ASP A 413 -11.01 -19.00 7.35
N ALA A 414 -12.23 -18.57 7.66
CA ALA A 414 -12.78 -18.64 9.01
C ALA A 414 -13.28 -20.04 9.42
N VAL A 415 -13.23 -21.07 8.56
CA VAL A 415 -14.02 -22.32 8.74
C VAL A 415 -13.82 -23.07 10.05
N LEU A 416 -12.61 -23.10 10.60
CA LEU A 416 -12.34 -23.69 11.93
C LEU A 416 -12.54 -22.69 13.07
N ARG A 417 -12.38 -21.40 12.80
CA ARG A 417 -12.42 -20.32 13.78
C ARG A 417 -13.84 -19.85 14.09
N ASP A 418 -14.69 -19.84 13.09
CA ASP A 418 -16.10 -19.48 13.11
C ASP A 418 -16.87 -20.56 12.32
N PRO A 419 -17.04 -21.76 12.92
CA PRO A 419 -17.76 -22.85 12.30
C PRO A 419 -19.25 -22.49 12.21
N ARG A 420 -19.83 -22.61 11.02
CA ARG A 420 -21.22 -22.26 10.72
C ARG A 420 -21.93 -23.39 9.98
N GLU A 421 -23.24 -23.49 10.20
CA GLU A 421 -24.13 -24.43 9.51
C GLU A 421 -25.27 -23.67 8.81
N PRO A 422 -25.38 -23.71 7.47
CA PRO A 422 -24.48 -24.38 6.52
C PRO A 422 -23.07 -23.75 6.50
N LEU A 423 -22.07 -24.50 6.02
CA LEU A 423 -20.68 -24.04 5.92
C LEU A 423 -20.58 -22.75 5.10
N VAL A 424 -20.09 -21.67 5.72
CA VAL A 424 -19.81 -20.38 5.07
C VAL A 424 -18.30 -20.14 5.04
N ARG A 425 -17.76 -19.76 3.88
CA ARG A 425 -16.34 -19.45 3.70
C ARG A 425 -16.13 -17.98 3.44
N TYR A 426 -15.25 -17.36 4.22
CA TYR A 426 -14.73 -16.03 3.97
C TYR A 426 -13.36 -15.88 4.62
N LYS A 427 -12.60 -14.92 4.11
CA LYS A 427 -11.31 -14.49 4.62
C LYS A 427 -11.50 -13.51 5.77
N THR A 428 -11.02 -13.86 6.95
CA THR A 428 -11.04 -12.94 8.09
C THR A 428 -10.07 -11.79 7.87
N VAL A 429 -10.53 -10.55 8.06
CA VAL A 429 -9.66 -9.36 8.06
C VAL A 429 -9.22 -9.06 9.50
N PRO A 430 -7.92 -9.19 9.84
CA PRO A 430 -7.44 -8.96 11.19
C PRO A 430 -7.46 -7.48 11.57
N PRO A 431 -7.32 -7.13 12.87
CA PRO A 431 -7.41 -5.75 13.35
C PRO A 431 -6.42 -4.76 12.71
N TRP A 432 -5.25 -5.24 12.29
CA TRP A 432 -4.18 -4.48 11.62
C TRP A 432 -4.35 -4.34 10.10
N ALA A 433 -5.46 -4.82 9.54
CA ALA A 433 -5.80 -4.65 8.14
C ALA A 433 -7.21 -4.08 7.94
N ARG A 434 -7.44 -3.48 6.78
CA ARG A 434 -8.77 -3.17 6.24
C ARG A 434 -8.84 -3.69 4.81
N THR A 435 -10.01 -4.15 4.41
CA THR A 435 -10.30 -4.54 3.02
C THR A 435 -11.54 -3.79 2.57
N LEU A 436 -11.45 -3.14 1.43
CA LEU A 436 -12.58 -2.58 0.69
C LEU A 436 -12.82 -3.43 -0.56
N VAL A 437 -14.07 -3.52 -0.97
CA VAL A 437 -14.44 -4.00 -2.30
C VAL A 437 -14.79 -2.77 -3.11
N VAL A 438 -14.06 -2.50 -4.18
CA VAL A 438 -14.18 -1.24 -4.92
C VAL A 438 -14.56 -1.46 -6.37
N ASP A 439 -15.23 -0.47 -6.93
CA ASP A 439 -15.43 -0.41 -8.37
C ASP A 439 -14.09 -0.21 -9.11
N PRO A 440 -13.81 -0.99 -10.16
CA PRO A 440 -12.51 -0.94 -10.84
C PRO A 440 -12.20 0.42 -11.46
N GLU A 441 -13.20 1.15 -11.96
CA GLU A 441 -12.98 2.41 -12.67
C GLU A 441 -12.93 3.60 -11.72
N THR A 442 -13.82 3.63 -10.73
CA THR A 442 -13.99 4.78 -9.84
C THR A 442 -13.29 4.64 -8.50
N LEU A 443 -12.87 3.42 -8.12
CA LEU A 443 -12.34 3.05 -6.80
C LEU A 443 -13.29 3.36 -5.63
N VAL A 444 -14.57 3.63 -5.93
CA VAL A 444 -15.61 3.83 -4.92
C VAL A 444 -15.94 2.47 -4.29
N GLU A 445 -16.04 2.44 -2.96
CA GLU A 445 -16.44 1.25 -2.23
C GLU A 445 -17.85 0.82 -2.64
N LYS A 446 -18.00 -0.47 -2.95
CA LYS A 446 -19.27 -1.08 -3.28
C LYS A 446 -20.02 -1.54 -2.03
N PRO A 447 -21.36 -1.57 -2.07
CA PRO A 447 -22.17 -2.17 -1.03
C PRO A 447 -21.77 -3.62 -0.72
N ARG A 448 -22.07 -4.06 0.50
CA ARG A 448 -21.79 -5.43 0.95
C ARG A 448 -22.49 -6.46 0.05
N GLY A 449 -21.79 -7.54 -0.26
CA GLY A 449 -22.27 -8.58 -1.19
C GLY A 449 -22.10 -8.25 -2.68
N GLU A 450 -21.81 -7.00 -3.05
CA GLU A 450 -21.53 -6.66 -4.45
C GLU A 450 -20.10 -7.03 -4.86
N ARG A 451 -19.96 -7.41 -6.14
CA ARG A 451 -18.70 -7.80 -6.76
C ARG A 451 -17.85 -6.58 -7.15
N GLY A 452 -16.58 -6.58 -6.75
CA GLY A 452 -15.59 -5.55 -7.13
C GLY A 452 -14.15 -6.00 -6.87
N LEU A 453 -13.18 -5.13 -7.16
CA LEU A 453 -11.76 -5.38 -6.87
C LEU A 453 -11.50 -5.33 -5.37
N LEU A 454 -10.58 -6.17 -4.89
CA LEU A 454 -10.13 -6.12 -3.51
C LEU A 454 -9.05 -5.05 -3.34
N LEU A 455 -9.29 -4.12 -2.41
CA LEU A 455 -8.36 -3.09 -2.01
C LEU A 455 -8.01 -3.30 -0.54
N HIS A 456 -6.75 -3.58 -0.26
CA HIS A 456 -6.27 -3.84 1.09
C HIS A 456 -5.45 -2.67 1.63
N PHE A 457 -5.68 -2.35 2.90
CA PHE A 457 -4.87 -1.43 3.69
C PHE A 457 -4.22 -2.23 4.81
N ASP A 458 -2.90 -2.40 4.76
CA ASP A 458 -2.16 -3.32 5.61
C ASP A 458 -1.05 -2.60 6.38
N LEU A 459 -1.19 -2.54 7.71
CA LEU A 459 -0.18 -1.92 8.58
C LEU A 459 1.13 -2.72 8.65
N ILE A 460 1.14 -3.98 8.19
CA ILE A 460 2.35 -4.81 8.13
C ILE A 460 3.29 -4.33 7.01
N ASN A 461 2.78 -3.63 5.98
CA ASN A 461 3.56 -3.11 4.85
C ASN A 461 4.39 -1.86 5.22
N ARG A 462 5.07 -1.86 6.37
CA ARG A 462 5.79 -0.69 6.92
C ARG A 462 6.77 -0.06 5.93
N ALA A 463 7.57 -0.89 5.28
CA ALA A 463 8.66 -0.49 4.40
C ALA A 463 8.28 -0.48 2.90
N SER A 464 6.99 -0.57 2.59
CA SER A 464 6.45 -0.50 1.23
C SER A 464 5.22 0.42 1.20
N VAL A 465 4.13 0.02 0.53
CA VAL A 465 2.89 0.78 0.45
C VAL A 465 1.80 0.06 1.24
N LEU A 466 1.11 0.78 2.12
CA LEU A 466 0.05 0.16 2.92
C LEU A 466 -1.23 -0.12 2.12
N ALA A 467 -1.53 0.69 1.10
CA ALA A 467 -2.76 0.61 0.31
C ALA A 467 -2.48 -0.06 -1.04
N VAL A 468 -2.93 -1.31 -1.22
CA VAL A 468 -2.66 -2.10 -2.42
C VAL A 468 -3.98 -2.50 -3.06
N LEU A 469 -4.16 -2.11 -4.32
CA LEU A 469 -5.28 -2.51 -5.16
C LEU A 469 -4.89 -3.80 -5.90
N THR A 470 -5.60 -4.89 -5.63
CA THR A 470 -5.31 -6.17 -6.28
C THR A 470 -5.99 -6.27 -7.64
N GLU A 471 -5.61 -7.29 -8.40
CA GLU A 471 -6.33 -7.74 -9.60
C GLU A 471 -7.32 -8.87 -9.26
N ASP A 472 -7.61 -9.07 -7.97
CA ASP A 472 -8.51 -10.12 -7.51
C ASP A 472 -9.89 -9.53 -7.23
N VAL A 473 -10.91 -10.24 -7.67
CA VAL A 473 -12.31 -9.85 -7.55
C VAL A 473 -12.94 -10.61 -6.40
N GLY A 474 -13.69 -9.90 -5.57
CA GLY A 474 -14.39 -10.46 -4.44
C GLY A 474 -15.64 -9.69 -4.08
N HIS A 475 -16.25 -10.08 -2.96
CA HIS A 475 -17.31 -9.32 -2.32
C HIS A 475 -17.14 -9.37 -0.80
N ALA A 476 -17.67 -8.37 -0.09
CA ALA A 476 -17.59 -8.32 1.37
C ALA A 476 -18.58 -9.33 1.99
N LEU A 477 -18.10 -10.19 2.88
CA LEU A 477 -18.88 -11.21 3.57
C LEU A 477 -18.51 -11.25 5.06
N GLY A 478 -19.50 -11.06 5.94
CA GLY A 478 -19.25 -10.88 7.38
C GLY A 478 -18.26 -9.74 7.66
N ASP A 479 -17.33 -9.94 8.58
CA ASP A 479 -16.27 -8.96 8.86
C ASP A 479 -15.05 -9.10 7.93
N GLY A 480 -15.23 -9.84 6.82
CA GLY A 480 -14.20 -10.20 5.87
C GLY A 480 -14.67 -10.13 4.42
N PHE A 481 -14.13 -11.01 3.57
CA PHE A 481 -14.41 -11.04 2.15
C PHE A 481 -14.29 -12.46 1.56
N GLU A 482 -14.96 -12.71 0.45
CA GLU A 482 -14.74 -13.90 -0.38
C GLU A 482 -13.99 -13.51 -1.65
N VAL A 483 -13.01 -14.34 -2.05
CA VAL A 483 -12.29 -14.20 -3.32
C VAL A 483 -12.98 -15.06 -4.37
N LEU A 484 -13.45 -14.43 -5.46
CA LEU A 484 -14.16 -15.09 -6.55
C LEU A 484 -13.25 -15.48 -7.70
N GLY A 485 -12.10 -14.82 -7.85
CA GLY A 485 -11.14 -15.07 -8.92
C GLY A 485 -10.35 -13.82 -9.29
N ARG A 486 -9.69 -13.84 -10.44
CA ARG A 486 -9.00 -12.67 -11.01
C ARG A 486 -9.94 -11.82 -11.85
N ALA A 487 -9.63 -10.55 -11.96
CA ALA A 487 -10.28 -9.61 -12.86
C ALA A 487 -10.03 -10.02 -14.31
N GLU A 488 -11.09 -10.02 -15.12
CA GLU A 488 -11.04 -10.29 -16.56
C GLU A 488 -11.89 -9.23 -17.29
N GLY A 489 -11.56 -8.94 -18.55
CA GLY A 489 -12.36 -8.05 -19.39
C GLY A 489 -12.46 -6.62 -18.85
N SER A 490 -13.67 -6.14 -18.58
CA SER A 490 -13.91 -4.77 -18.07
C SER A 490 -13.32 -4.54 -16.69
N ASP A 491 -13.30 -5.56 -15.82
CA ASP A 491 -12.79 -5.46 -14.45
C ASP A 491 -11.28 -5.15 -14.44
N ALA A 492 -10.54 -5.60 -15.46
CA ALA A 492 -9.09 -5.40 -15.57
C ALA A 492 -8.69 -3.97 -15.99
N ARG A 493 -9.61 -3.20 -16.60
CA ARG A 493 -9.32 -1.83 -17.08
C ARG A 493 -8.97 -0.88 -15.95
N GLY A 494 -9.56 -1.08 -14.77
CA GLY A 494 -9.29 -0.30 -13.57
C GLY A 494 -7.85 -0.37 -13.11
N CYS A 495 -7.29 -1.59 -13.06
CA CYS A 495 -5.88 -1.82 -12.74
C CYS A 495 -4.95 -1.19 -13.78
N SER A 496 -5.34 -1.16 -15.07
CA SER A 496 -4.57 -0.52 -16.14
C SER A 496 -4.48 1.00 -15.98
N ILE A 497 -5.59 1.67 -15.65
CA ILE A 497 -5.60 3.14 -15.44
C ILE A 497 -4.68 3.51 -14.27
N ALA A 498 -4.82 2.83 -13.13
CA ALA A 498 -3.98 3.09 -11.97
C ALA A 498 -2.48 2.78 -12.23
N LEU A 499 -2.19 1.83 -13.11
CA LEU A 499 -0.83 1.48 -13.52
C LEU A 499 -0.23 2.54 -14.45
N ASP A 500 -0.98 3.00 -15.45
CA ASP A 500 -0.56 4.05 -16.37
C ASP A 500 -0.21 5.33 -15.61
N GLU A 501 -1.04 5.71 -14.63
CA GLU A 501 -0.75 6.85 -13.74
C GLU A 501 0.57 6.68 -12.97
N LEU A 502 0.86 5.47 -12.47
CA LEU A 502 2.10 5.16 -11.76
C LEU A 502 3.32 5.21 -12.70
N ILE A 503 3.21 4.63 -13.90
CA ILE A 503 4.29 4.67 -14.90
C ILE A 503 4.57 6.12 -15.29
N GLU A 504 3.52 6.90 -15.52
CA GLU A 504 3.66 8.33 -15.76
C GLU A 504 4.32 9.00 -14.56
N ALA A 505 3.95 8.64 -13.32
CA ALA A 505 4.55 9.12 -12.05
C ALA A 505 6.07 9.04 -12.04
N GLN A 506 6.63 7.98 -12.62
CA GLN A 506 8.07 7.73 -12.61
C GLN A 506 8.86 8.46 -13.69
N ARG A 507 8.22 8.97 -14.76
CA ARG A 507 8.91 9.59 -15.91
C ARG A 507 9.42 11.02 -15.68
N VAL A 508 9.33 11.56 -14.46
CA VAL A 508 9.69 12.95 -14.10
C VAL A 508 10.96 13.03 -13.26
#